data_AF-A0A4Y6RM61-F1
#
_entry.id   AF-A0A4Y6RM61-F1
#
_cell.length_a   1.000
_cell.length_b   1.000
_cell.length_c   1.000
_cell.angle_alpha   90.00
_cell.angle_beta   90.00
_cell.angle_gamma   90.00
#
_symmetry.space_group_name_H-M   'P 1'
#
loop_
_entity.id
_entity.type
_entity.pdbx_description
1 polymer ?
#
loop_
_entity_poly.entity_id
_entity_poly.type
_entity_poly.pdbx_seq_one_letter_code
_entity_poly.pdbx_strand_id
1 'polypeptide(L)' 'MYPDAKRIRSHRVMLRLDDYEHQLVSSIANYQGEELAVLVRQIVMREALAVIALDDATIDSVQRRSV' A
#
# COMPACT_ATOMS: atom_id res chain seq x y z
N MET A 1 2.24 14.49 -24.51
CA MET A 1 3.24 14.29 -23.43
C MET A 1 3.37 12.79 -23.22
N TYR A 2 4.54 12.20 -23.45
CA TYR A 2 4.70 10.76 -23.22
C TYR A 2 4.65 10.48 -21.71
N PRO A 3 3.89 9.48 -21.25
CA PRO A 3 4.00 9.04 -19.87
C PRO A 3 5.44 8.58 -19.63
N ASP A 4 6.05 9.05 -18.53
CA ASP A 4 7.33 8.53 -18.05
C ASP A 4 7.26 7.00 -18.05
N ALA A 5 8.15 6.36 -18.81
CA ALA A 5 8.14 4.91 -19.00
C ALA A 5 8.22 4.15 -17.65
N LYS A 6 8.81 4.77 -16.62
CA LYS A 6 8.91 4.20 -15.27
C LYS A 6 7.59 4.23 -14.50
N ARG A 7 6.63 5.07 -14.91
CA ARG A 7 5.29 5.15 -14.30
C ARG A 7 4.30 4.14 -14.90
N ILE A 8 4.68 3.48 -16.00
CA ILE A 8 3.89 2.39 -16.57
C ILE A 8 3.93 1.22 -15.60
N ARG A 9 2.76 0.78 -15.14
CA ARG A 9 2.60 -0.31 -14.16
C ARG A 9 2.80 -1.66 -14.85
N SER A 10 4.05 -2.04 -15.08
CA SER A 10 4.42 -3.31 -15.75
C SER A 10 4.59 -4.49 -14.78
N HIS A 11 4.94 -4.24 -13.51
CA HIS A 11 5.21 -5.27 -12.52
C HIS A 11 3.91 -5.73 -11.85
N ARG A 12 3.67 -7.05 -11.87
CA ARG A 12 2.49 -7.68 -11.27
C ARG A 12 2.85 -8.31 -9.93
N VAL A 13 1.97 -8.14 -8.94
CA VAL A 13 2.04 -8.80 -7.63
C VAL A 13 0.72 -9.54 -7.43
N MET A 14 0.80 -10.82 -7.08
CA MET A 14 -0.39 -11.63 -6.74
C MET A 14 -0.47 -11.82 -5.23
N LEU A 15 -1.66 -11.64 -4.68
CA LEU A 15 -1.98 -11.88 -3.29
C LEU A 15 -2.90 -13.10 -3.19
N ARG A 16 -2.72 -13.89 -2.13
CA ARG A 16 -3.67 -14.93 -1.73
C ARG A 16 -4.45 -14.38 -0.55
N LEU A 17 -5.76 -14.26 -0.73
CA LEU A 17 -6.71 -13.86 0.30
C LEU A 17 -7.58 -15.07 0.62
N ASP A 18 -8.01 -15.19 1.86
CA ASP A 18 -9.10 -16.09 2.20
C ASP A 18 -10.45 -15.55 1.70
N ASP A 19 -11.50 -16.35 1.87
CA ASP A 19 -12.84 -16.00 1.38
C ASP A 19 -13.43 -14.77 2.09
N TYR A 20 -13.14 -14.57 3.38
CA TYR A 20 -13.65 -13.44 4.16
C TYR A 20 -12.92 -12.15 3.80
N GLU A 21 -11.59 -12.21 3.72
CA GLU A 21 -10.74 -11.11 3.28
C GLU A 21 -11.16 -10.66 1.88
N HIS A 22 -11.31 -11.59 0.94
CA HIS A 22 -11.73 -11.29 -0.43
C HIS A 22 -13.12 -10.65 -0.48
N GLN A 23 -14.10 -11.18 0.25
CA GLN A 23 -15.44 -10.60 0.33
C GLN A 23 -15.43 -9.19 0.91
N LEU A 24 -14.65 -8.96 1.97
CA LEU A 24 -14.53 -7.65 2.61
C LEU A 24 -13.97 -6.63 1.63
N VAL A 25 -12.80 -6.88 1.02
CA VAL A 25 -12.19 -5.91 0.10
C VAL A 25 -13.03 -5.68 -1.16
N SER A 26 -13.73 -6.71 -1.64
CA SER A 26 -14.66 -6.60 -2.77
C SER A 26 -15.85 -5.69 -2.42
N SER A 27 -16.42 -5.85 -1.23
CA SER A 27 -17.56 -5.02 -0.79
C SER A 27 -17.18 -3.55 -0.66
N ILE A 28 -15.97 -3.25 -0.17
CA ILE A 28 -15.45 -1.89 -0.05
C ILE A 28 -15.23 -1.28 -1.43
N ALA A 29 -14.60 -2.02 -2.34
CA ALA A 29 -14.37 -1.56 -3.71
C ALA A 29 -15.69 -1.24 -4.43
N ASN A 30 -16.68 -2.13 -4.32
CA ASN A 30 -18.01 -1.94 -4.88
C ASN A 30 -18.72 -0.72 -4.29
N TYR A 31 -18.62 -0.52 -2.97
CA TYR A 31 -19.23 0.63 -2.30
C TYR A 31 -18.62 1.97 -2.74
N GLN A 32 -17.31 2.01 -2.97
CA GLN A 32 -16.59 3.20 -3.42
C GLN A 32 -16.71 3.42 -4.94
N GLY A 33 -17.17 2.42 -5.69
CA GLY A 33 -17.17 2.45 -7.15
C GLY A 33 -15.76 2.36 -7.77
N GLU A 34 -14.81 1.77 -7.05
CA GLU A 34 -13.43 1.58 -7.50
C GLU A 34 -13.16 0.13 -7.94
N GLU A 35 -12.17 -0.06 -8.80
CA GLU A 35 -11.68 -1.40 -9.13
C GLU A 35 -10.92 -2.00 -7.94
N LEU A 36 -11.15 -3.27 -7.63
CA LEU A 36 -10.50 -3.96 -6.51
C LEU A 36 -8.96 -3.83 -6.53
N ALA A 37 -8.35 -3.97 -7.71
CA ALA A 37 -6.90 -3.85 -7.88
C ALA A 37 -6.39 -2.43 -7.54
N VAL A 38 -7.18 -1.41 -7.80
CA VAL A 38 -6.86 -0.02 -7.45
C VAL A 38 -6.90 0.17 -5.94
N LEU A 39 -7.98 -0.27 -5.30
CA LEU A 39 -8.14 -0.21 -3.84
C LEU A 39 -6.99 -0.93 -3.12
N VAL A 40 -6.72 -2.18 -3.49
CA VAL A 40 -5.66 -2.99 -2.88
C VAL A 40 -4.30 -2.31 -3.03
N ARG A 41 -4.00 -1.74 -4.20
CA ARG A 41 -2.76 -0.99 -4.41
C ARG A 41 -2.68 0.24 -3.50
N GLN A 42 -3.77 1.00 -3.34
CA GLN A 42 -3.79 2.18 -2.48
C GLN A 42 -3.52 1.80 -1.02
N ILE A 43 -4.14 0.73 -0.54
CA ILE A 43 -3.95 0.21 0.82
C ILE A 43 -2.49 -0.21 1.00
N VAL A 44 -1.94 -1.05 0.12
CA VAL A 44 -0.55 -1.52 0.21
C VAL A 44 0.44 -0.35 0.24
N MET A 45 0.27 0.65 -0.64
CA MET A 45 1.17 1.80 -0.68
C MET A 45 1.04 2.68 0.55
N ARG A 46 -0.17 2.86 1.08
CA ARG A 46 -0.41 3.62 2.31
C ARG A 46 0.27 2.96 3.50
N GLU A 47 0.07 1.65 3.67
CA GLU A 47 0.66 0.88 4.77
C GLU A 47 2.18 0.82 4.65
N ALA A 48 2.73 0.61 3.45
CA ALA A 48 4.18 0.61 3.24
C ALA A 48 4.82 1.95 3.67
N LEU A 49 4.20 3.08 3.32
CA LEU A 49 4.68 4.40 3.74
C LEU A 49 4.55 4.61 5.25
N ALA A 50 3.48 4.10 5.88
CA ALA A 50 3.30 4.17 7.32
C ALA A 50 4.39 3.38 8.07
N VAL A 51 4.72 2.17 7.60
CA VAL A 51 5.79 1.35 8.18
C VAL A 51 7.14 2.07 8.07
N ILE A 52 7.48 2.60 6.90
CA ILE A 52 8.73 3.36 6.70
C ILE A 52 8.80 4.56 7.65
N ALA A 53 7.70 5.32 7.78
CA ALA A 53 7.67 6.49 8.65
C ALA A 53 7.82 6.14 10.14
N LEU A 54 7.29 4.99 10.57
CA LEU A 54 7.48 4.48 11.93
C LEU A 54 8.93 4.10 12.19
N ASP A 55 9.57 3.42 11.24
CA ASP A 55 10.96 3.01 11.35
C ASP A 55 11.89 4.22 11.45
N ASP A 56 11.71 5.24 10.60
CA ASP A 56 12.48 6.50 10.67
C ASP A 56 12.33 7.18 12.03
N ALA A 57 11.11 7.26 12.57
CA ALA A 57 10.86 7.84 13.89
C ALA A 57 11.55 7.06 15.03
N THR A 58 11.65 5.73 14.91
CA THR A 58 12.36 4.91 15.89
C THR A 58 13.87 5.16 15.83
N ILE A 59 14.46 5.25 14.64
CA ILE A 59 15.89 5.53 14.45
C ILE A 59 16.26 6.89 15.05
N ASP A 60 15.46 7.93 14.77
CA ASP A 60 15.65 9.27 15.33
C ASP A 60 15.54 9.30 16.86
N SER A 61 14.68 8.46 17.44
CA SER A 61 14.52 8.37 18.89
C SER A 61 15.70 7.68 19.58
N VAL A 62 16.34 6.71 18.91
CA VAL A 62 17.54 6.02 19.40
C VAL A 62 18.74 6.96 19.36
N GLN A 63 18.91 7.73 18.27
CA GLN A 63 20.01 8.70 18.15
C GLN A 63 19.93 9.84 19.18
N ARG A 64 18.72 10.31 19.53
CA ARG A 64 18.54 11.33 20.57
C ARG A 64 18.84 10.86 21.99
N ARG A 65 18.83 9.55 22.25
CA ARG A 65 19.14 8.96 23.57
C ARG A 65 20.63 8.73 23.81
N SER A 66 21.44 8.72 22.76
CA SER A 66 22.90 8.47 22.83
C SER A 66 23.75 9.73 23.03
N VAL A 67 23.18 10.83 23.53
CA VAL A 67 23.88 12.09 23.85
C VAL A 67 23.70 12.44 25.32
#